data_AF-A0A151R748-F1
#
_entry.id   AF-A0A151R748-F1
#
_cell.length_a   1.000
_cell.length_b   1.000
_cell.length_c   1.000
_cell.angle_alpha   90.00
_cell.angle_beta   90.00
_cell.angle_gamma   90.00
#
_symmetry.space_group_name_H-M   'P 1'
#
loop_
_entity.id
_entity.type
_entity.pdbx_description
1 polymer ?
#
loop_
_entity_poly.entity_id
_entity_poly.type
_entity_poly.pdbx_seq_one_letter_code
_entity_poly.pdbx_strand_id
1 'polypeptide(L)' 'RNPSEGKLSANWDGPFRIRHAIHNGAYKLEELSGKVIPRTWNSTHLKTYYS' A
#
# COMPACT_ATOMS: atom_id res chain seq x y z
N ARG A 1 -17.42 12.52 1.53
CA ARG A 1 -17.21 11.82 2.83
C ARG A 1 -18.14 10.62 2.81
N ASN A 2 -17.66 9.48 2.30
CA ASN A 2 -18.50 8.30 2.06
C ASN A 2 -18.78 7.60 3.40
N PRO A 3 -20.04 7.29 3.75
CA PRO A 3 -20.44 6.80 5.07
C PRO A 3 -20.12 5.31 5.32
N SER A 4 -19.29 4.68 4.49
CA SER A 4 -18.99 3.24 4.54
C SER A 4 -17.85 2.88 5.50
N GLU A 5 -17.18 3.86 6.09
CA GLU A 5 -16.06 3.70 7.02
C GLU A 5 -16.58 3.32 8.43
N GLY A 6 -17.31 2.21 8.52
CA GLY A 6 -17.67 1.60 9.80
C GLY A 6 -16.43 1.05 10.51
N LYS A 7 -16.55 0.76 11.81
CA LYS A 7 -15.53 0.23 12.75
C LYS A 7 -14.74 -1.03 12.28
N LEU A 8 -15.05 -1.56 11.11
CA LEU A 8 -14.45 -2.72 10.45
C LEU A 8 -13.94 -2.41 9.03
N SER A 9 -13.89 -1.14 8.63
CA SER A 9 -13.29 -0.73 7.36
C SER A 9 -11.81 -1.07 7.39
N ALA A 10 -11.31 -1.54 6.26
CA ALA A 10 -9.93 -1.95 6.18
C ALA A 10 -9.04 -0.70 6.26
N ASN A 11 -8.16 -0.62 7.25
CA ASN A 11 -7.22 0.51 7.45
C ASN A 11 -6.12 0.61 6.37
N TRP A 12 -6.38 0.09 5.17
CA TRP A 12 -5.45 0.14 4.06
C TRP A 12 -5.54 1.53 3.43
N ASP A 13 -4.41 2.21 3.38
CA ASP A 13 -4.29 3.53 2.75
C ASP A 13 -4.28 3.37 1.23
N GLY A 14 -5.43 3.05 0.62
CA GLY A 14 -5.57 3.00 -0.82
C GLY A 14 -4.65 2.02 -1.59
N PRO A 15 -4.78 1.99 -2.93
CA PRO A 15 -3.91 1.22 -3.79
C PRO A 15 -2.56 1.90 -4.02
N PHE A 16 -1.47 1.15 -3.87
CA PHE A 16 -0.11 1.58 -4.18
C PHE A 16 0.50 0.73 -5.30
N ARG A 17 1.50 1.28 -5.99
CA ARG A 17 2.36 0.50 -6.88
C ARG A 17 3.69 0.18 -6.21
N ILE A 18 4.16 -1.04 -6.42
CA ILE A 18 5.53 -1.42 -6.05
C ILE A 18 6.47 -0.73 -7.04
N ARG A 19 7.29 0.17 -6.51
CA ARG A 19 8.32 0.86 -7.29
C ARG A 19 9.57 0.02 -7.41
N HIS A 20 10.02 -0.56 -6.31
CA HIS A 20 11.22 -1.40 -6.24
C HIS A 20 11.02 -2.51 -5.22
N ALA A 21 11.41 -3.73 -5.59
CA ALA A 21 11.58 -4.84 -4.65
C ALA A 21 12.98 -4.76 -4.03
N ILE A 22 13.02 -4.77 -2.70
CA ILE A 22 14.23 -4.87 -1.89
C ILE A 22 14.35 -6.33 -1.44
N HIS A 23 15.59 -6.78 -1.22
CA HIS A 23 15.86 -8.10 -0.67
C HIS A 23 15.09 -8.36 0.63
N ASN A 24 14.74 -9.63 0.85
CA ASN A 24 14.05 -10.11 2.06
C ASN A 24 12.57 -9.67 2.18
N GLY A 25 11.86 -9.54 1.05
CA GLY A 25 10.43 -9.26 1.03
C GLY A 25 10.07 -7.83 1.45
N ALA A 26 10.99 -6.89 1.26
CA ALA A 26 10.77 -5.48 1.48
C ALA A 26 10.49 -4.77 0.15
N TYR A 27 9.65 -3.74 0.13
CA TYR A 27 9.23 -3.05 -1.08
C TYR A 27 9.20 -1.55 -0.85
N LYS A 28 9.69 -0.79 -1.83
CA LYS A 28 9.39 0.64 -1.93
C LYS A 28 8.10 0.81 -2.69
N LEU A 29 7.18 1.56 -2.12
CA LEU A 29 5.90 1.86 -2.73
C LEU A 29 5.93 3.26 -3.35
N GLU A 30 5.07 3.44 -4.33
CA GLU A 30 4.75 4.72 -4.95
C GLU A 30 3.23 4.89 -4.98
N GLU A 31 2.77 6.10 -4.68
CA GLU A 31 1.38 6.50 -4.88
C GLU A 31 1.02 6.41 -6.36
N LEU A 32 -0.25 6.17 -6.70
CA LEU A 32 -0.68 6.12 -8.11
C LEU A 32 -0.42 7.43 -8.87
N SER A 33 -0.26 8.54 -8.15
CA SER A 33 0.14 9.85 -8.67
C SER A 33 1.63 9.96 -9.02
N GLY A 34 2.43 8.92 -8.82
CA GLY A 34 3.87 8.90 -9.09
C GLY A 34 4.75 9.41 -7.94
N LYS A 35 4.16 9.68 -6.77
CA LYS A 35 4.91 10.14 -5.60
C LYS A 35 5.47 8.98 -4.80
N VAL A 36 6.78 9.00 -4.60
CA VAL A 36 7.52 7.94 -3.91
C VAL A 36 7.26 8.02 -2.42
N ILE A 37 6.91 6.88 -1.82
CA ILE A 37 6.79 6.78 -0.39
C ILE A 37 8.19 6.51 0.18
N PRO A 38 8.74 7.39 1.03
CA PRO A 38 10.12 7.27 1.49
C PRO A 38 10.34 6.05 2.41
N ARG A 39 9.26 5.50 2.98
CA ARG A 39 9.33 4.31 3.82
C ARG A 39 9.38 3.03 2.98
N THR A 40 10.07 2.05 3.51
CA THR A 40 10.07 0.68 2.98
C THR A 40 9.01 -0.14 3.71
N TRP A 41 8.29 -0.97 2.97
CA TRP A 41 7.21 -1.82 3.49
C TRP A 41 7.57 -3.29 3.35
N ASN A 42 7.38 -4.07 4.41
CA ASN A 42 7.53 -5.51 4.32
C ASN A 42 6.29 -6.14 3.67
N SER A 43 6.47 -7.25 2.97
CA SER A 43 5.40 -8.04 2.34
C SER A 43 4.29 -8.42 3.32
N THR A 44 4.61 -8.60 4.60
CA THR A 44 3.62 -8.87 5.66
C THR A 44 2.62 -7.73 5.86
N HIS A 45 3.02 -6.50 5.52
CA HIS A 45 2.20 -5.29 5.63
C HIS A 45 1.61 -4.89 4.27
N LEU A 46 1.66 -5.75 3.26
CA LEU A 46 1.10 -5.49 1.94
C LEU A 46 0.08 -6.55 1.60
N LYS A 47 -0.99 -6.13 0.93
CA LYS A 47 -1.98 -7.03 0.35
C LYS A 47 -2.07 -6.77 -1.14
N THR A 48 -1.98 -7.82 -1.94
CA THR A 48 -2.17 -7.71 -3.39
C THR A 48 -3.59 -7.23 -3.67
N TYR A 49 -3.69 -6.16 -4.45
CA TYR A 49 -4.97 -5.66 -4.93
C TYR A 49 -5.36 -6.44 -6.20
N TYR A 50 -6.49 -7.14 -6.15
CA TYR A 50 -7.09 -7.80 -7.30
C TYR A 50 -8.30 -6.96 -7.71
N SER A 51 -8.20 -6.32 -8.88
CA SER A 51 -9.32 -5.59 -9.50
C SER A 51 -10.06 -6.47 -10.47
#